data_AF-A0A562KCR9-F1
#
_entry.id   AF-A0A562KCR9-F1
#
_cell.length_a   1.000
_cell.length_b   1.000
_cell.length_c   1.000
_cell.angle_alpha   90.00
_cell.angle_beta   90.00
_cell.angle_gamma   90.00
#
_symmetry.space_group_name_H-M   'P 1'
#
loop_
_entity.id
_entity.type
_entity.pdbx_description
1 polymer ?
#
loop_
_entity_poly.entity_id
_entity_poly.type
_entity_poly.pdbx_seq_one_letter_code
_entity_poly.pdbx_strand_id
1 'polypeptide(L)'
;MTDQPILSEVIDLDTPVQRGETRIAFVQMRKPGAGELRGLSLVDLGQLKVDALIKIIPRISIPTINEAEAANLDPADLLACGAAIGGFLLQKSQRAVVLDS
;
A
#
# COMPACT_ATOMS: atom_id res chain seq x y z
N MET A 1 13.83 0.11 -22.91
CA MET A 1 12.56 0.78 -22.54
C MET A 1 12.46 0.72 -21.04
N THR A 2 12.61 1.85 -20.36
CA THR A 2 12.58 1.91 -18.89
C THR A 2 11.14 1.70 -18.45
N ASP A 3 10.84 0.55 -17.83
CA ASP A 3 9.51 0.25 -17.31
C ASP A 3 9.27 1.17 -16.10
N GLN A 4 8.41 2.17 -16.26
CA GLN A 4 8.15 3.16 -15.22
C GLN A 4 7.25 2.52 -14.15
N PRO A 5 7.57 2.68 -12.86
CA PRO A 5 6.80 2.03 -11.80
C PRO A 5 5.35 2.52 -11.83
N ILE A 6 4.41 1.58 -11.81
CA ILE A 6 2.99 1.87 -11.65
C ILE A 6 2.75 2.23 -10.18
N LEU A 7 2.25 3.43 -9.92
CA LEU A 7 1.93 3.94 -8.58
C LEU A 7 0.41 4.00 -8.39
N SER A 8 -0.02 3.97 -7.13
CA SER A 8 -1.39 4.34 -6.75
C SER A 8 -1.60 5.85 -6.86
N GLU A 9 -2.85 6.27 -6.75
CA GLU A 9 -3.16 7.65 -6.36
C GLU A 9 -2.46 8.00 -5.03
N VAL A 10 -2.27 9.30 -4.81
CA VAL A 10 -1.73 9.83 -3.56
C VAL A 10 -2.74 9.59 -2.45
N ILE A 11 -2.26 9.01 -1.35
CA ILE A 11 -3.02 8.80 -0.12
C ILE A 11 -2.53 9.84 0.87
N ASP A 12 -3.34 10.85 1.13
CA ASP A 12 -3.10 11.80 2.21
C ASP A 12 -3.38 11.08 3.54
N LEU A 13 -2.43 11.18 4.47
CA LEU A 13 -2.53 10.55 5.78
C LEU A 13 -3.28 11.47 6.74
N ASP A 14 -4.36 10.98 7.33
CA ASP A 14 -5.10 11.67 8.38
C ASP A 14 -4.20 11.88 9.61
N THR A 15 -3.37 10.88 9.91
CA THR A 15 -2.34 10.97 10.95
C THR A 15 -0.93 10.86 10.35
N PRO A 16 -0.29 12.01 10.01
CA PRO A 16 1.04 12.02 9.43
C PRO A 16 2.09 11.31 10.30
N VAL A 17 2.93 10.51 9.65
CA VAL A 17 4.03 9.81 10.33
C VAL A 17 5.17 10.78 10.60
N GLN A 18 5.57 10.91 11.87
CA GLN A 18 6.69 11.74 12.27
C GLN A 18 7.96 10.89 12.45
N ARG A 19 9.02 11.24 11.70
CA ARG A 19 10.33 10.60 11.78
C ARG A 19 11.40 11.65 12.03
N GLY A 20 11.72 11.88 13.30
CA GLY A 20 12.60 12.98 13.71
C GLY A 20 12.00 14.31 13.27
N GLU A 21 12.70 15.04 12.39
CA GLU A 21 12.22 16.30 11.80
C GLU A 21 11.37 16.09 10.54
N THR A 22 11.37 14.87 9.98
CA THR A 22 10.62 14.56 8.75
C THR A 22 9.17 14.24 9.08
N ARG A 23 8.24 14.94 8.42
CA ARG A 23 6.80 14.66 8.48
C ARG A 23 6.35 14.06 7.16
N ILE A 24 5.83 12.84 7.22
CA ILE A 24 5.25 12.15 6.06
C ILE A 24 3.74 12.34 6.13
N ALA A 25 3.21 13.27 5.33
CA ALA A 25 1.78 13.59 5.29
C ALA A 25 1.02 12.86 4.19
N PHE A 26 1.74 12.22 3.26
CA PHE A 26 1.15 11.47 2.16
C PHE A 26 2.02 10.27 1.80
N VAL A 27 1.42 9.27 1.16
CA VAL A 27 2.12 8.10 0.65
C VAL A 27 1.48 7.61 -0.66
N GLN A 28 2.29 6.99 -1.51
CA GLN A 28 1.85 6.23 -2.67
C GLN A 28 2.34 4.78 -2.55
N MET A 29 1.56 3.85 -3.09
CA MET A 29 1.94 2.44 -3.17
C MET A 29 2.40 2.12 -4.58
N ARG A 30 3.60 1.58 -4.72
CA ARG A 30 4.03 0.98 -5.98
C ARG A 30 3.40 -0.39 -6.16
N LYS A 31 3.02 -0.73 -7.40
CA LYS A 31 2.61 -2.08 -7.76
C LYS A 31 3.67 -3.11 -7.35
N PRO A 32 3.35 -4.08 -6.47
CA PRO A 32 4.31 -5.08 -6.01
C PRO A 32 4.66 -6.08 -7.13
N GLY A 33 5.92 -6.48 -7.18
CA GLY A 33 6.36 -7.66 -7.91
C GLY A 33 6.15 -8.94 -7.08
N ALA A 34 6.12 -10.10 -7.73
CA ALA A 34 5.89 -11.39 -7.05
C ALA A 34 6.92 -11.68 -5.93
N GLY A 35 8.18 -11.29 -6.11
CA GLY A 35 9.23 -11.47 -5.10
C GLY A 35 9.00 -10.68 -3.81
N GLU A 36 8.27 -9.57 -3.89
CA GLU A 36 7.95 -8.69 -2.76
C GLU A 36 6.77 -9.20 -1.95
N LEU A 37 6.01 -10.14 -2.51
CA LEU A 37 4.92 -10.85 -1.82
C LEU A 37 5.42 -12.11 -1.09
N ARG A 38 6.73 -12.41 -1.16
CA ARG A 38 7.31 -13.57 -0.47
C ARG A 38 7.02 -13.49 1.04
N GLY A 39 6.60 -14.62 1.60
CA GLY A 39 6.25 -14.75 3.02
C GLY A 39 4.88 -14.16 3.37
N LEU A 40 4.08 -13.73 2.39
CA LEU A 40 2.70 -13.29 2.55
C LEU A 40 1.75 -14.26 1.86
N SER A 41 0.60 -14.49 2.49
CA SER A 41 -0.52 -15.18 1.84
C SER A 41 -1.25 -14.19 0.94
N LEU A 42 -1.46 -14.56 -0.33
CA LEU A 42 -2.28 -13.77 -1.26
C LEU A 42 -3.74 -13.68 -0.80
N VAL A 43 -4.23 -14.72 -0.12
CA VAL A 43 -5.58 -14.71 0.49
C VAL A 43 -5.64 -13.70 1.61
N ASP A 44 -4.62 -13.64 2.47
CA ASP A 44 -4.57 -12.69 3.58
C ASP A 44 -4.48 -11.24 3.07
N LEU A 45 -3.71 -11.00 2.00
CA LEU A 45 -3.67 -9.70 1.32
C LEU A 45 -5.01 -9.35 0.67
N GLY A 46 -5.66 -10.31 0.00
CA GLY A 46 -6.98 -10.11 -0.60
C GLY A 46 -8.08 -9.82 0.43
N GLN A 47 -7.92 -10.31 1.66
CA GLN A 47 -8.79 -10.02 2.80
C GLN A 47 -8.34 -8.81 3.62
N LEU A 48 -7.31 -8.09 3.17
CA LEU A 48 -6.74 -6.92 3.85
C LEU A 48 -6.36 -7.18 5.32
N LYS A 49 -5.85 -8.38 5.62
CA LYS A 49 -5.41 -8.70 6.99
C LYS A 49 -4.29 -7.76 7.42
N VAL A 50 -4.45 -7.17 8.60
CA VAL A 50 -3.52 -6.18 9.18
C VAL A 50 -2.07 -6.66 9.16
N ASP A 51 -1.80 -7.89 9.63
CA ASP A 51 -0.44 -8.46 9.63
C ASP A 51 0.18 -8.57 8.23
N ALA A 52 -0.64 -8.78 7.20
CA ALA A 52 -0.16 -8.84 5.82
C ALA A 52 0.12 -7.43 5.29
N LEU A 53 -0.74 -6.45 5.62
CA LEU A 53 -0.57 -5.04 5.27
C LEU A 53 0.69 -4.45 5.90
N ILE A 54 0.89 -4.63 7.21
CA ILE A 54 2.07 -4.17 7.95
C ILE A 54 3.38 -4.65 7.32
N LYS A 55 3.39 -5.88 6.78
CA LYS A 55 4.57 -6.47 6.14
C LYS A 55 4.81 -5.99 4.71
N ILE A 56 3.76 -5.69 3.94
CA ILE A 56 3.90 -5.30 2.52
C ILE A 56 4.13 -3.80 2.34
N ILE A 57 3.46 -2.95 3.14
CA ILE A 57 3.59 -1.49 3.09
C ILE A 57 5.06 -1.01 3.05
N PRO A 58 5.98 -1.47 3.93
CA PRO A 58 7.38 -1.03 3.88
C PRO A 58 8.14 -1.43 2.62
N ARG A 59 7.63 -2.40 1.84
CA ARG A 59 8.28 -2.86 0.61
C ARG A 59 7.93 -1.98 -0.58
N ILE A 60 6.78 -1.30 -0.55
CA ILE A 60 6.22 -0.64 -1.74
C ILE A 60 5.77 0.81 -1.52
N SER A 61 5.79 1.31 -0.28
CA SER A 61 5.41 2.69 0.04
C SER A 61 6.47 3.70 -0.41
N ILE A 62 5.98 4.84 -0.90
CA ILE A 62 6.78 6.00 -1.33
C ILE A 62 6.11 7.28 -0.78
N PRO A 63 6.76 8.03 0.13
CA PRO A 63 8.00 7.69 0.83
C PRO A 63 7.85 6.41 1.69
N THR A 64 8.96 5.77 2.01
CA THR A 64 8.94 4.51 2.77
C THR A 64 8.33 4.71 4.17
N ILE A 65 7.28 3.95 4.46
CA ILE A 65 6.70 3.73 5.79
C ILE A 65 7.28 2.42 6.32
N ASN A 66 8.06 2.44 7.39
CA ASN A 66 8.65 1.22 7.94
C ASN A 66 7.60 0.34 8.67
N GLU A 67 7.97 -0.88 9.03
CA GLU A 67 7.04 -1.84 9.64
C GLU A 67 6.44 -1.33 10.97
N ALA A 68 7.24 -0.66 11.81
CA ALA A 68 6.77 -0.10 13.07
C ALA A 68 5.81 1.08 12.84
N GLU A 69 6.09 1.92 11.84
CA GLU A 69 5.19 3.01 11.45
C GLU A 69 3.89 2.46 10.87
N ALA A 70 3.95 1.44 10.00
CA ALA A 70 2.78 0.79 9.42
C ALA A 70 1.89 0.13 10.50
N ALA A 71 2.51 -0.44 11.53
CA ALA A 71 1.80 -1.02 12.68
C ALA A 71 1.11 0.04 13.57
N ASN A 72 1.52 1.30 13.47
CA ASN A 72 0.97 2.42 14.24
C ASN A 72 0.21 3.43 13.36
N LEU A 73 -0.05 3.10 12.09
CA LEU A 73 -0.91 3.92 11.23
C LEU A 73 -2.31 4.00 11.83
N ASP A 74 -2.97 5.13 11.59
CA ASP A 74 -4.40 5.23 11.88
C ASP A 74 -5.16 4.15 11.09
N PRO A 75 -6.22 3.53 11.65
CA PRO A 75 -6.99 2.52 10.95
C PRO A 75 -7.53 2.97 9.58
N ALA A 76 -7.90 4.24 9.42
CA ALA A 76 -8.35 4.78 8.13
C ALA A 76 -7.22 4.84 7.11
N ASP A 77 -6.03 5.32 7.54
CA ASP A 77 -4.83 5.36 6.71
C ASP A 77 -4.38 3.96 6.29
N LEU A 78 -4.40 3.00 7.22
CA LEU A 78 -4.06 1.60 6.95
C LEU A 78 -5.03 0.97 5.95
N LEU A 79 -6.33 1.25 6.08
CA LEU A 79 -7.36 0.78 5.16
C LEU A 79 -7.18 1.39 3.76
N ALA A 80 -6.89 2.69 3.67
CA ALA A 80 -6.63 3.36 2.39
C ALA A 80 -5.39 2.75 1.69
N CYS A 81 -4.31 2.51 2.43
CA CYS A 81 -3.15 1.79 1.94
C CYS A 81 -3.51 0.39 1.43
N GLY A 82 -4.32 -0.35 2.21
CA GLY A 82 -4.82 -1.67 1.84
C GLY A 82 -5.66 -1.66 0.56
N ALA A 83 -6.54 -0.68 0.38
CA ALA A 83 -7.35 -0.53 -0.82
C ALA A 83 -6.49 -0.33 -2.08
N ALA A 84 -5.48 0.53 -2.00
CA ALA A 84 -4.51 0.73 -3.09
C ALA A 84 -3.78 -0.58 -3.45
N ILE A 85 -3.35 -1.34 -2.44
CA ILE A 85 -2.70 -2.65 -2.62
C ILE A 85 -3.65 -3.64 -3.27
N GLY A 86 -4.90 -3.74 -2.78
CA GLY A 86 -5.93 -4.59 -3.34
C GLY A 86 -6.19 -4.31 -4.83
N GLY A 87 -6.21 -3.03 -5.23
CA GLY A 87 -6.34 -2.61 -6.63
C GLY A 87 -5.26 -3.18 -7.56
N PHE A 88 -4.05 -3.41 -7.05
CA PHE A 88 -2.98 -4.06 -7.83
C PHE A 88 -3.18 -5.56 -8.01
N LEU A 89 -3.84 -6.22 -7.06
CA LEU A 89 -4.07 -7.67 -7.08
C LEU A 89 -5.24 -8.07 -7.98
N LEU A 90 -6.15 -7.15 -8.30
CA LEU A 90 -7.23 -7.39 -9.25
C LEU A 90 -6.69 -7.73 -10.66
N GLN A 91 -7.41 -8.57 -11.40
CA GLN A 91 -7.09 -8.81 -12.81
C GLN A 91 -7.43 -7.58 -13.65
N LYS A 92 -6.80 -7.41 -14.83
CA LYS A 92 -7.06 -6.25 -15.71
C LYS A 92 -8.54 -6.09 -16.05
N SER A 93 -9.27 -7.19 -16.22
CA SER A 93 -10.73 -7.22 -16.45
C SER A 93 -11.55 -6.73 -15.27
N GLN A 94 -11.05 -6.89 -14.03
CA GLN A 94 -11.74 -6.49 -12.81
C GLN A 94 -11.41 -5.04 -12.39
N ARG A 95 -10.25 -4.50 -12.79
CA ARG A 95 -9.90 -3.09 -12.55
C ARG A 95 -10.80 -2.10 -13.27
N ALA A 96 -11.29 -2.45 -14.46
CA ALA A 96 -12.17 -1.57 -15.24
C ALA A 96 -13.54 -1.33 -14.58
N VAL A 97 -13.95 -2.20 -13.65
CA VAL A 97 -15.27 -2.11 -12.98
C VAL A 97 -15.25 -1.17 -11.78
N VAL A 98 -14.08 -0.83 -11.23
CA VAL A 98 -13.95 -0.02 -10.00
C VAL A 98 -13.62 1.46 -10.29
N LEU A 99 -13.24 1.80 -11.52
CA LEU A 99 -12.83 3.16 -11.91
C LEU A 99 -13.90 3.94 -12.69
N ASP A 100 -15.08 3.34 -12.90
CA ASP A 100 -16.22 3.93 -13.64
C ASP A 100 -17.47 4.07 -12.75
N SER A 101 -17.28 4.27 -11.44
CA SER A 101 -18.38 4.40 -10.47
C SER A 101 -18.07 5.41 -9.39
#